data_AF-A0A1W9TQA8-F1
#
_entry.id   AF-A0A1W9TQA8-F1
#
_cell.length_a   1.000
_cell.length_b   1.000
_cell.length_c   1.000
_cell.angle_alpha   90.00
_cell.angle_beta   90.00
_cell.angle_gamma   90.00
#
_symmetry.space_group_name_H-M   'P 1'
#
loop_
_entity.id
_entity.type
_entity.pdbx_description
1 polymer ?
#
loop_
_entity_poly.entity_id
_entity_poly.type
_entity_poly.pdbx_seq_one_letter_code
_entity_poly.pdbx_strand_id
1 'polypeptide(L)' 'EKYPHVGPLLPAMGYSKEQIHDLEITINKVDCERVLFATPIDLPKLVSINKPTLRVCYEYRNHSRPLLEEVLIKRLNV' A
#
# COMPACT_ATOMS: atom_id res chain seq x y z
N GLU A 1 16.63 3.65 -12.34
CA GLU A 1 15.55 3.51 -11.31
C GLU A 1 14.78 4.80 -11.19
N LYS A 2 13.44 4.75 -11.09
CA LYS A 2 12.58 5.95 -11.03
C LYS A 2 12.50 6.56 -9.61
N TYR A 3 12.75 5.76 -8.57
CA TYR A 3 12.72 6.19 -7.15
C TYR A 3 13.82 5.50 -6.32
N PRO A 4 15.09 5.89 -6.47
CA PRO A 4 16.22 5.21 -5.83
C PRO A 4 16.22 5.30 -4.28
N HIS A 5 15.45 6.23 -3.72
CA HIS A 5 15.34 6.44 -2.27
C HIS A 5 14.40 5.44 -1.56
N VAL A 6 13.57 4.70 -2.32
CA VAL A 6 12.53 3.84 -1.76
C VAL A 6 13.11 2.58 -1.07
N GLY A 7 14.38 2.23 -1.36
CA GLY A 7 15.07 1.15 -0.68
C GLY A 7 14.38 -0.22 -0.84
N PRO A 8 14.66 -1.17 0.07
CA PRO A 8 14.01 -2.48 0.08
C PRO A 8 12.50 -2.36 0.33
N LEU A 9 11.69 -2.98 -0.53
CA LEU A 9 10.24 -2.99 -0.42
C LEU A 9 9.73 -4.32 0.12
N LEU A 10 8.75 -4.26 1.02
CA LEU A 10 7.97 -5.44 1.39
C LEU A 10 7.02 -5.78 0.23
N PRO A 11 7.09 -6.99 -0.34
CA PRO A 11 6.24 -7.37 -1.45
C PRO A 11 4.77 -7.47 -1.01
N ALA A 12 3.86 -7.31 -1.96
CA ALA A 12 2.46 -7.64 -1.73
C ALA A 12 2.34 -9.14 -1.41
N MET A 13 2.03 -9.45 -0.16
CA MET A 13 1.73 -10.81 0.28
C MET A 13 0.24 -11.09 0.05
N GLY A 14 -0.13 -12.37 -0.03
CA GLY A 14 -1.54 -12.77 0.08
C GLY A 14 -2.06 -12.60 1.51
N TYR A 15 -3.28 -13.08 1.75
CA TYR A 15 -4.00 -12.92 3.03
C TYR A 15 -4.21 -14.24 3.79
N SER A 16 -3.40 -15.27 3.50
CA SER A 16 -3.42 -16.48 4.35
C SER A 16 -2.94 -16.14 5.76
N LYS A 17 -3.30 -16.97 6.74
CA LYS A 17 -2.85 -16.77 8.13
C LYS A 17 -1.32 -16.75 8.23
N GLU A 18 -0.63 -17.61 7.48
CA GLU A 18 0.84 -17.64 7.46
C GLU A 18 1.41 -16.37 6.85
N GLN A 19 0.83 -15.89 5.74
CA GLN A 19 1.29 -14.67 5.06
C GLN A 19 1.14 -13.42 5.93
N ILE A 20 0.03 -13.33 6.68
CA ILE A 20 -0.20 -12.24 7.64
C ILE A 20 0.82 -12.31 8.79
N HIS A 21 1.09 -13.51 9.29
CA HIS A 21 2.08 -13.71 10.36
C HIS A 21 3.51 -13.35 9.92
N ASP A 22 3.90 -13.76 8.71
CA ASP A 22 5.20 -13.42 8.14
C ASP A 22 5.35 -11.92 7.92
N LEU A 23 4.28 -11.23 7.48
CA LEU A 23 4.26 -9.78 7.36
C LEU A 23 4.47 -9.10 8.72
N GLU A 24 3.77 -9.54 9.76
CA GLU A 24 3.92 -9.02 11.12
C GLU A 24 5.35 -9.17 11.65
N ILE A 25 5.90 -10.38 11.54
CA ILE A 25 7.28 -10.67 11.96
C ILE A 25 8.26 -9.78 11.18
N THR A 26 8.07 -9.64 9.88
CA THR A 26 8.99 -8.88 9.05
C THR A 26 8.98 -7.40 9.44
N ILE A 27 7.79 -6.78 9.57
CA ILE A 27 7.67 -5.38 10.02
C ILE A 27 8.31 -5.18 11.40
N ASN A 28 8.07 -6.11 12.33
CA ASN A 28 8.59 -5.99 13.70
C ASN A 28 10.11 -6.22 13.80
N LYS A 29 10.72 -6.93 12.84
CA LYS A 29 12.18 -7.14 12.77
C LYS A 29 12.97 -6.02 12.10
N VAL A 30 12.33 -5.21 11.26
CA VAL A 30 13.01 -4.09 10.58
C VAL A 30 13.44 -3.04 11.59
N ASP A 31 14.72 -2.66 11.56
CA ASP A 31 15.28 -1.56 12.35
C ASP A 31 14.86 -0.22 11.73
N CYS A 32 13.82 0.39 12.31
CA CYS A 32 13.27 1.66 11.86
C CYS A 32 12.57 2.39 13.01
N GLU A 33 12.53 3.72 12.93
CA GLU A 33 11.89 4.55 13.96
C GLU A 33 10.36 4.52 13.84
N ARG A 34 9.82 4.40 12.62
CA ARG A 34 8.37 4.39 12.33
C ARG A 34 8.04 3.54 11.11
N VAL A 35 6.80 3.05 11.05
CA VAL A 35 6.24 2.30 9.91
C VAL A 35 5.23 3.17 9.18
N LEU A 36 5.49 3.43 7.90
CA LEU A 36 4.57 4.13 7.00
C LEU A 36 3.82 3.10 6.16
N PHE A 37 2.50 3.19 6.11
CA PHE A 37 1.70 2.34 5.22
C PHE A 37 0.70 3.16 4.41
N ALA A 38 0.60 2.82 3.12
CA ALA A 38 -0.31 3.47 2.18
C ALA A 38 -1.37 2.52 1.61
N THR A 39 -1.57 1.36 2.25
CA THR A 39 -2.57 0.38 1.79
C THR A 39 -4.01 0.89 2.02
N PRO A 40 -4.98 0.50 1.16
CA PRO A 40 -6.40 0.79 1.40
C PRO A 40 -6.92 0.15 2.70
N ILE A 41 -6.42 -1.04 3.05
CA ILE A 41 -6.73 -1.69 4.32
C ILE A 41 -6.00 -0.99 5.47
N ASP A 42 -6.68 -0.94 6.61
CA ASP A 42 -6.14 -0.43 7.86
C ASP A 42 -5.21 -1.49 8.49
N LEU A 43 -3.92 -1.42 8.18
CA LEU A 43 -2.93 -2.47 8.49
C LEU A 43 -2.88 -2.85 9.99
N PRO A 44 -2.95 -1.92 10.95
CA PRO A 44 -3.02 -2.24 12.39
C PRO A 44 -4.24 -3.05 12.83
N LYS A 45 -5.29 -3.18 12.00
CA LYS A 45 -6.42 -4.09 12.27
C LYS A 45 -6.12 -5.54 11.88
N LEU A 46 -5.07 -5.78 11.10
CA LEU A 46 -4.71 -7.09 10.58
C LEU A 46 -3.47 -7.68 11.28
N VAL A 47 -2.51 -6.83 11.65
CA VAL A 47 -1.23 -7.22 12.28
C VAL A 47 -0.90 -6.34 13.48
N SER A 48 -0.19 -6.89 14.45
CA SER A 48 0.32 -6.20 15.63
C SER A 48 1.68 -5.58 15.35
N ILE A 49 1.72 -4.27 15.14
CA ILE A 49 2.96 -3.53 14.86
C ILE A 49 3.47 -2.91 16.17
N ASN A 50 4.69 -3.27 16.57
CA ASN A 50 5.31 -2.82 17.83
C ASN A 50 6.05 -1.47 17.73
N LYS A 51 5.84 -0.74 16.63
CA LYS A 51 6.48 0.54 16.32
C LYS A 51 5.42 1.61 16.06
N PRO A 52 5.74 2.91 16.23
CA PRO A 52 4.82 3.97 15.85
C PRO A 52 4.45 3.87 14.35
N THR A 53 3.16 3.89 14.05
CA THR A 53 2.64 3.74 12.69
C THR A 53 2.01 5.03 12.18
N LEU A 54 2.13 5.27 10.87
CA LEU A 54 1.48 6.38 10.19
C LEU A 54 0.81 5.86 8.91
N ARG A 55 -0.48 6.17 8.76
CA ARG A 55 -1.24 5.88 7.54
C ARG A 55 -1.12 7.05 6.58
N VAL A 56 -0.74 6.76 5.34
CA VAL A 56 -0.77 7.73 4.24
C VAL A 56 -1.91 7.35 3.30
N CYS A 57 -2.80 8.29 3.05
CA CYS A 57 -3.85 8.12 2.07
C CYS A 57 -3.41 8.79 0.76
N TYR A 58 -3.73 8.15 -0.35
CA TYR A 58 -3.63 8.74 -1.67
C TYR A 58 -4.98 8.61 -2.36
N GLU A 59 -5.23 9.55 -3.26
CA GLU A 59 -6.39 9.50 -4.13
C GLU A 59 -5.94 9.34 -5.58
N TYR A 60 -6.84 8.77 -6.37
CA TYR A 60 -6.65 8.73 -7.81
C TYR A 60 -6.58 10.16 -8.37
N ARG A 61 -5.61 10.39 -9.26
CA ARG A 61 -5.51 11.64 -10.03
C ARG A 61 -5.23 11.31 -11.49
N ASN A 62 -6.01 11.92 -12.39
CA ASN A 62 -5.75 11.82 -13.83
C ASN A 62 -4.34 12.36 -14.13
N HIS A 63 -3.54 11.57 -14.83
CA HIS A 63 -2.16 11.93 -15.18
C HIS A 63 -2.03 12.44 -16.63
N SER A 64 -2.84 11.90 -17.54
CA SER A 64 -2.84 12.24 -18.96
C SER A 64 -4.20 11.92 -19.57
N ARG A 65 -4.48 12.42 -20.78
CA ARG A 65 -5.65 12.01 -21.56
C ARG A 65 -5.41 10.66 -22.26
N PRO A 66 -6.47 9.87 -22.53
CA PRO A 66 -7.84 10.12 -22.12
C PRO A 66 -8.05 9.93 -20.61
N LEU A 67 -8.94 10.72 -20.02
CA LEU A 67 -9.29 10.62 -18.61
C LEU A 67 -10.06 9.32 -18.36
N LEU A 68 -10.00 8.77 -17.13
CA LEU A 68 -10.77 7.58 -16.78
C LEU A 68 -12.27 7.78 -17.03
N GLU A 69 -12.79 8.96 -16.73
CA GLU A 69 -14.18 9.36 -17.01
C GLU A 69 -14.52 9.27 -18.50
N GLU A 70 -13.68 9.83 -19.39
CA GLU A 70 -13.88 9.80 -20.84
C GLU A 70 -13.96 8.35 -21.35
N VAL A 71 -13.12 7.47 -20.81
CA VAL A 71 -13.11 6.04 -21.17
C VAL A 71 -14.38 5.34 -20.66
N LEU A 72 -14.84 5.65 -19.44
CA LEU A 72 -16.04 5.07 -18.85
C LEU A 72 -17.31 5.49 -19.59
N ILE A 73 -17.48 6.78 -19.88
CA ILE A 73 -18.61 7.33 -20.66
C ILE A 73 -18.70 6.60 -22.00
N LYS A 74 -17.58 6.54 -22.74
CA LYS A 74 -17.51 5.84 -24.04
C LYS A 74 -17.86 4.35 -23.94
N ARG A 75 -17.45 3.67 -22.86
CA ARG A 75 -17.71 2.23 -22.66
C ARG A 75 -19.14 1.93 -22.21
N LEU A 76 -19.73 2.82 -21.42
CA LEU A 76 -21.05 2.66 -20.86
C LEU A 76 -22.17 3.18 -21.78
N ASN A 77 -21.82 3.73 -22.96
CA ASN A 77 -22.75 4.37 -23.90
C ASN A 77 -23.62 5.45 -23.24
N VAL A 78 -23.05 6.16 -22.27
CA VAL A 78 -23.63 7.37 -21.66
C VAL A 78 -23.15 8.59 -22.44
#